data_AF-A0A924LZ12-F1
#
_entry.id   AF-A0A924LZ12-F1
#
_cell.length_a   1.000
_cell.length_b   1.000
_cell.length_c   1.000
_cell.angle_alpha   90.00
_cell.angle_beta   90.00
_cell.angle_gamma   90.00
#
_symmetry.space_group_name_H-M   'P 1'
#
loop_
_entity.id
_entity.type
_entity.pdbx_description
1 polymer ?
#
loop_
_entity_poly.entity_id
_entity_poly.type
_entity_poly.pdbx_seq_one_letter_code
_entity_poly.pdbx_strand_id
1 'polypeptide(L)'
;VVSGCRQNPRGYDVRLEAIGSRDAITVGLGERTPLRSVEPDGLLAPSHRGVNGWEFFIDRFVDAYRAQAEAFVAAVAAGATGTTDNPCSGADGRAALLLAMAAERSRTTGQRVALDTIVAEVAQ
;
A
#
# COMPACT_ATOMS: atom_id res chain seq x y z
N VAL A 1 -10.27 -5.26 0.47
CA VAL A 1 -9.95 -5.43 1.90
C VAL A 1 -8.54 -4.91 2.14
N VAL A 2 -8.25 -4.30 3.29
CA VAL A 2 -6.87 -3.97 3.69
C VAL A 2 -6.54 -4.84 4.91
N SER A 3 -5.43 -5.58 4.82
CA SER A 3 -4.91 -6.39 5.91
C SER A 3 -3.43 -6.11 6.08
N GLY A 4 -2.96 -6.10 7.31
CA GLY A 4 -1.57 -5.82 7.64
C GLY A 4 -1.14 -6.63 8.85
N CYS A 5 0.09 -7.13 8.82
CA CYS A 5 0.74 -7.74 9.96
C CYS A 5 2.04 -6.97 10.27
N ARG A 6 2.47 -7.00 11.53
CA ARG A 6 3.74 -6.38 11.93
C ARG A 6 4.96 -7.24 11.61
N GLN A 7 4.77 -8.55 11.44
CA GLN A 7 5.86 -9.50 11.29
C GLN A 7 5.50 -10.55 10.24
N ASN A 8 6.35 -10.66 9.23
CA ASN A 8 6.42 -11.81 8.34
C ASN A 8 7.89 -12.27 8.30
N PRO A 9 8.21 -13.47 8.82
CA PRO A 9 9.60 -13.95 8.89
C PRO A 9 10.23 -14.20 7.52
N ARG A 10 9.44 -14.19 6.44
CA ARG A 10 9.94 -14.39 5.07
C ARG A 10 10.20 -13.07 4.31
N GLY A 11 9.89 -11.91 4.91
CA GLY A 11 10.13 -10.59 4.32
C GLY A 11 8.88 -9.73 4.13
N TYR A 12 9.04 -8.58 3.46
CA TYR A 12 7.98 -7.59 3.21
C TYR A 12 6.97 -8.08 2.17
N ASP A 13 5.75 -8.42 2.64
CA ASP A 13 4.61 -8.79 1.79
C ASP A 13 3.75 -7.56 1.51
N VAL A 14 3.82 -7.04 0.29
CA VAL A 14 2.97 -5.93 -0.17
C VAL A 14 2.35 -6.33 -1.49
N ARG A 15 1.04 -6.60 -1.44
CA ARG A 15 0.22 -7.05 -2.56
C ARG A 15 -1.05 -6.23 -2.66
N LEU A 16 -1.55 -6.11 -3.88
CA LEU A 16 -2.81 -5.46 -4.17
C LEU A 16 -3.53 -6.30 -5.23
N GLU A 17 -4.81 -6.53 -5.00
CA GLU A 17 -5.72 -7.17 -5.96
C GLU A 17 -6.86 -6.22 -6.30
N ALA A 18 -7.27 -6.22 -7.56
CA ALA A 18 -8.46 -5.53 -8.05
C ALA A 18 -9.30 -6.52 -8.84
N ILE A 19 -10.52 -6.77 -8.34
CA ILE A 19 -11.44 -7.77 -8.88
C ILE A 19 -12.68 -7.02 -9.37
N GLY A 20 -13.01 -7.20 -10.64
CA GLY A 20 -14.18 -6.62 -11.29
C GLY A 20 -14.96 -7.64 -12.10
N SER A 21 -16.06 -7.20 -12.70
CA SER A 21 -16.95 -8.08 -13.48
C SER A 21 -16.33 -8.62 -14.78
N ARG A 22 -15.22 -8.03 -15.23
CA ARG A 22 -14.54 -8.40 -16.49
C ARG A 22 -13.17 -9.03 -16.28
N ASP A 23 -12.54 -8.82 -15.12
CA ASP A 23 -11.18 -9.25 -14.87
C ASP A 23 -10.84 -9.26 -13.37
N ALA A 24 -9.77 -9.97 -13.01
CA ALA A 24 -9.13 -9.97 -11.71
C ALA A 24 -7.62 -9.85 -11.87
N ILE A 25 -7.06 -8.71 -11.45
CA ILE A 25 -5.63 -8.40 -11.59
C ILE A 25 -4.97 -8.29 -10.21
N THR A 26 -3.70 -8.68 -10.13
CA THR A 26 -2.92 -8.60 -8.90
C THR A 26 -1.48 -8.16 -9.17
N VAL A 27 -0.91 -7.43 -8.22
CA VAL A 27 0.52 -7.06 -8.18
C VAL A 27 1.16 -7.53 -6.88
N GLY A 28 2.48 -7.77 -6.91
CA GLY A 28 3.25 -8.23 -5.74
C GLY A 28 3.37 -9.75 -5.62
N LEU A 29 2.82 -10.52 -6.57
CA LEU A 29 3.12 -11.94 -6.74
C LEU A 29 4.29 -12.11 -7.73
N GLY A 30 5.30 -12.89 -7.35
CA GLY A 30 6.49 -13.15 -8.15
C GLY A 30 7.55 -13.92 -7.35
N GLU A 31 8.77 -14.04 -7.91
CA GLU A 31 9.85 -14.87 -7.32
C GLU A 31 10.25 -14.46 -5.90
N ARG A 32 10.07 -13.19 -5.54
CA ARG A 32 10.41 -12.63 -4.22
C ARG A 32 9.21 -12.49 -3.29
N THR A 33 8.07 -13.08 -3.63
CA THR A 33 6.91 -13.10 -2.74
C THR A 33 7.29 -13.84 -1.45
N PRO A 34 7.14 -13.22 -0.28
CA PRO A 34 7.59 -13.79 1.00
C PRO A 34 6.56 -14.79 1.54
N LEU A 35 6.16 -15.76 0.71
CA LEU A 35 5.25 -16.85 1.04
C LEU A 35 5.87 -18.17 0.60
N ARG A 36 5.48 -19.26 1.27
CA ARG A 36 5.84 -20.62 0.88
C ARG A 36 4.57 -21.36 0.57
N SER A 37 4.43 -21.88 -0.66
CA SER A 37 3.32 -22.77 -0.96
C SER A 37 3.51 -24.10 -0.25
N VAL A 38 2.40 -24.65 0.26
CA VAL A 38 2.32 -26.02 0.79
C VAL A 38 1.79 -27.00 -0.25
N GLU A 39 1.46 -26.51 -1.45
CA GLU A 39 1.06 -27.33 -2.58
C GLU A 39 2.30 -27.85 -3.32
N PRO A 40 2.39 -29.15 -3.67
CA PRO A 40 3.58 -29.76 -4.26
C PRO A 40 4.08 -29.07 -5.53
N ASP A 41 3.14 -28.61 -6.37
CA ASP A 41 3.41 -28.02 -7.69
C ASP A 41 2.91 -26.57 -7.80
N GLY A 42 2.62 -25.93 -6.67
CA GLY A 42 2.09 -24.57 -6.63
C GLY A 42 3.13 -23.51 -6.99
N LEU A 43 2.67 -22.34 -7.44
CA LEU A 43 3.50 -21.14 -7.48
C LEU A 43 4.11 -20.93 -6.08
N LEU A 44 5.43 -20.70 -6.01
CA LEU A 44 6.20 -20.60 -4.75
C LEU A 44 6.37 -21.93 -3.99
N ALA A 45 6.26 -23.08 -4.66
CA ALA A 45 6.64 -24.39 -4.12
C ALA A 45 8.14 -24.44 -3.73
N PRO A 46 8.56 -25.32 -2.79
CA PRO A 46 9.94 -25.39 -2.31
C PRO A 46 11.00 -25.65 -3.38
N SER A 47 10.61 -26.25 -4.52
CA SER A 47 11.46 -26.47 -5.69
C SER A 47 11.81 -25.18 -6.43
N HIS A 48 10.96 -24.14 -6.31
CA HIS A 48 11.31 -22.79 -6.70
C HIS A 48 12.31 -22.24 -5.70
N ARG A 49 13.60 -22.50 -5.96
CA ARG A 49 14.74 -21.81 -5.33
C ARG A 49 14.75 -20.34 -5.78
N GLY A 50 13.73 -19.59 -5.37
CA GLY A 50 13.59 -18.17 -5.63
C GLY A 50 14.29 -17.36 -4.56
N VAL A 51 14.86 -16.23 -4.97
CA VAL A 51 15.51 -15.20 -4.15
C VAL A 51 14.71 -14.93 -2.88
N ASN A 52 15.39 -14.75 -1.73
CA ASN A 52 14.74 -14.37 -0.48
C ASN A 52 13.77 -13.20 -0.70
N GLY A 53 12.66 -13.23 0.04
CA GLY A 53 11.78 -12.08 0.14
C GLY A 53 12.56 -10.84 0.57
N TRP A 54 12.01 -9.67 0.32
CA TRP A 54 12.68 -8.42 0.68
C TRP A 54 12.82 -8.34 2.21
N GLU A 55 14.05 -8.32 2.71
CA GLU A 55 14.32 -8.26 4.16
C GLU A 55 14.23 -6.82 4.69
N PHE A 56 14.53 -5.84 3.83
CA PHE A 56 14.48 -4.42 4.14
C PHE A 56 13.50 -3.69 3.22
N PHE A 57 12.75 -2.76 3.81
CA PHE A 57 11.69 -2.02 3.11
C PHE A 57 12.25 -1.14 1.98
N ILE A 58 13.38 -0.49 2.21
CA ILE A 58 13.97 0.42 1.20
C ILE A 58 14.38 -0.36 -0.05
N ASP A 59 14.95 -1.56 0.10
CA ASP A 59 15.34 -2.38 -1.05
C ASP A 59 14.13 -2.71 -1.92
N ARG A 60 12.98 -3.00 -1.31
CA ARG A 60 11.73 -3.30 -2.01
C ARG A 60 11.19 -2.11 -2.81
N PHE A 61 11.39 -0.89 -2.31
CA PHE A 61 10.73 0.33 -2.80
C PHE A 61 11.71 1.39 -3.34
N VAL A 62 12.99 1.06 -3.53
CA VAL A 62 14.02 2.01 -3.98
C VAL A 62 13.61 2.72 -5.28
N ASP A 63 13.06 1.99 -6.24
CA ASP A 63 12.63 2.56 -7.51
C ASP A 63 11.39 3.46 -7.34
N ALA A 64 10.49 3.11 -6.41
CA ALA A 64 9.33 3.94 -6.08
C ALA A 64 9.76 5.26 -5.41
N TYR A 65 10.72 5.21 -4.50
CA TYR A 65 11.29 6.41 -3.87
C TYR A 65 12.04 7.28 -4.87
N ARG A 66 12.79 6.67 -5.80
CA ARG A 66 13.45 7.40 -6.88
C ARG A 66 12.41 8.11 -7.76
N ALA A 67 11.41 7.39 -8.24
CA ALA A 67 10.34 7.96 -9.06
C ALA A 67 9.57 9.08 -8.34
N GLN A 68 9.31 8.90 -7.04
CA GLN A 68 8.67 9.94 -6.22
C GLN A 68 9.52 11.21 -6.12
N ALA A 69 10.83 11.06 -5.86
CA ALA A 69 11.74 12.19 -5.78
C ALA A 69 11.89 12.92 -7.12
N GLU A 70 11.99 12.17 -8.22
CA GLU A 70 12.02 12.71 -9.59
C GLU A 70 10.76 13.51 -9.90
N ALA A 71 9.58 12.95 -9.59
CA ALA A 71 8.30 13.63 -9.78
C ALA A 71 8.20 14.92 -8.96
N PHE A 72 8.68 14.90 -7.72
CA PHE A 72 8.71 16.09 -6.86
C PHE A 72 9.62 17.18 -7.44
N VAL A 73 10.85 16.84 -7.83
CA VAL A 73 11.80 17.80 -8.40
C VAL A 73 11.25 18.39 -9.70
N ALA A 74 10.65 17.56 -10.56
CA ALA A 74 10.03 18.03 -11.80
C ALA A 74 8.89 19.02 -11.54
N ALA A 75 8.01 18.72 -10.58
CA ALA A 75 6.91 19.62 -10.21
C ALA A 75 7.41 20.98 -9.68
N VAL A 76 8.43 20.96 -8.80
CA VAL A 76 9.04 22.18 -8.27
C VAL A 76 9.69 23.00 -9.39
N ALA A 77 10.45 22.36 -10.28
CA ALA A 77 11.10 23.03 -11.40
C ALA A 77 10.10 23.65 -12.39
N ALA A 78 8.92 23.04 -12.55
CA ALA A 78 7.82 23.56 -13.35
C ALA A 78 7.04 24.70 -12.66
N GLY A 79 7.38 25.06 -11.42
CA GLY A 79 6.70 26.10 -10.66
C GLY A 79 5.31 25.67 -10.17
N ALA A 80 5.10 24.37 -9.92
CA ALA A 80 3.86 23.87 -9.34
C ALA A 80 3.57 24.57 -8.00
N THR A 81 2.43 25.27 -7.92
CA THR A 81 2.02 26.02 -6.72
C THR A 81 0.75 25.46 -6.06
N GLY A 82 0.16 24.40 -6.62
CA GLY A 82 -1.15 23.92 -6.22
C GLY A 82 -1.36 22.42 -6.33
N THR A 83 -2.56 22.01 -5.97
CA THR A 83 -3.07 20.63 -5.92
C THR A 83 -3.15 19.97 -7.30
N THR A 84 -3.38 20.73 -8.37
CA THR A 84 -3.59 20.20 -9.73
C THR A 84 -2.29 19.69 -10.38
N ASP A 85 -1.15 20.24 -9.97
CA ASP A 85 0.17 19.94 -10.54
C ASP A 85 0.99 18.96 -9.68
N ASN A 86 0.45 18.58 -8.51
CA ASN A 86 1.06 17.62 -7.60
C ASN A 86 0.26 16.31 -7.59
N PRO A 87 0.83 15.18 -8.07
CA PRO A 87 0.12 13.89 -8.13
C PRO A 87 -0.19 13.29 -6.75
N CYS A 88 0.37 13.81 -5.66
CA CYS A 88 0.07 13.43 -4.28
C CYS A 88 0.08 14.67 -3.38
N SER A 89 -1.09 15.30 -3.27
CA SER A 89 -1.27 16.57 -2.60
C SER A 89 -1.43 16.43 -1.08
N GLY A 90 -1.42 17.56 -0.37
CA GLY A 90 -1.76 17.56 1.06
C GLY A 90 -3.18 17.06 1.36
N ALA A 91 -4.12 17.18 0.41
CA ALA A 91 -5.47 16.66 0.56
C ALA A 91 -5.48 15.12 0.61
N ASP A 92 -4.61 14.47 -0.16
CA ASP A 92 -4.46 13.01 -0.15
C ASP A 92 -3.91 12.52 1.19
N GLY A 93 -2.91 13.21 1.73
CA GLY A 93 -2.38 12.95 3.06
C GLY A 93 -3.45 13.11 4.16
N ARG A 94 -4.26 14.16 4.09
CA ARG A 94 -5.39 14.37 5.02
C ARG A 94 -6.44 13.25 4.88
N ALA A 95 -6.79 12.85 3.66
CA ALA A 95 -7.77 11.78 3.43
C ALA A 95 -7.29 10.44 4.01
N ALA A 96 -6.01 10.09 3.82
CA ALA A 96 -5.42 8.90 4.39
C ALA A 96 -5.46 8.89 5.94
N LEU A 97 -5.17 10.03 6.58
CA LEU A 97 -5.24 10.17 8.03
C LEU A 97 -6.66 9.99 8.55
N LEU A 98 -7.65 10.60 7.89
CA LEU A 98 -9.06 10.47 8.30
C LEU A 98 -9.56 9.02 8.18
N LEU A 99 -9.14 8.29 7.14
CA LEU A 99 -9.42 6.87 7.02
C LEU A 99 -8.79 6.06 8.17
N ALA A 100 -7.55 6.36 8.55
CA ALA A 100 -6.89 5.72 9.68
C ALA A 100 -7.63 5.98 11.01
N MET A 101 -8.09 7.21 11.24
CA MET A 101 -8.89 7.56 12.41
C MET A 101 -10.24 6.82 12.44
N ALA A 102 -10.92 6.72 11.29
CA ALA A 102 -12.16 5.95 11.17
C ALA A 102 -11.93 4.46 11.48
N ALA A 103 -10.84 3.88 10.97
CA ALA A 103 -10.46 2.50 11.24
C ALA A 103 -10.14 2.26 12.72
N GLU A 104 -9.42 3.19 13.37
CA GLU A 104 -9.14 3.11 14.80
C GLU A 104 -10.41 3.18 15.65
N ARG A 105 -11.35 4.08 15.32
CA ARG A 105 -12.66 4.13 15.99
C ARG A 105 -13.46 2.84 15.75
N SER A 106 -13.43 2.30 14.54
CA SER A 106 -14.11 1.04 14.25
C SER A 106 -13.52 -0.10 15.08
N ARG A 107 -12.19 -0.16 15.22
CA ARG A 107 -11.48 -1.14 16.04
C ARG A 107 -11.86 -1.06 17.51
N THR A 108 -12.00 0.14 18.08
CA THR A 108 -12.33 0.31 19.51
C THR A 108 -13.80 0.08 19.83
N THR A 109 -14.70 0.43 18.91
CA THR A 109 -16.16 0.33 19.10
C THR A 109 -16.78 -0.97 18.60
N GLY A 110 -16.08 -1.69 17.72
CA GLY A 110 -16.62 -2.86 17.01
C GLY A 110 -17.73 -2.51 16.00
N GLN A 111 -17.90 -1.23 15.66
CA GLN A 111 -18.96 -0.76 14.75
C GLN A 111 -18.36 -0.21 13.46
N ARG A 112 -19.18 -0.21 12.39
CA ARG A 112 -18.84 0.50 11.15
C ARG A 112 -18.86 2.01 11.40
N VAL A 113 -17.82 2.70 10.95
CA VAL A 113 -17.71 4.17 11.06
C VAL A 113 -17.82 4.79 9.67
N ALA A 114 -18.75 5.73 9.48
CA ALA A 114 -18.83 6.52 8.26
C ALA A 114 -17.72 7.59 8.26
N LEU A 115 -17.08 7.79 7.11
CA LEU A 115 -15.98 8.75 7.01
C LEU A 115 -16.45 10.19 7.29
N ASP A 116 -17.65 10.55 6.85
CA ASP A 116 -18.25 11.87 7.06
C ASP A 116 -18.36 12.24 8.55
N THR A 117 -18.56 11.24 9.42
CA THR A 117 -18.55 11.45 10.88
C THR A 117 -17.21 11.97 11.37
N ILE A 118 -16.10 11.34 10.92
CA ILE A 118 -14.75 11.77 11.30
C ILE A 118 -14.42 13.14 10.68
N VAL A 119 -14.84 13.37 9.44
CA VAL A 119 -14.63 14.66 8.76
C VAL A 119 -15.31 15.79 9.52
N ALA A 120 -16.56 15.61 9.94
CA ALA A 120 -17.33 16.62 10.67
C ALA A 120 -16.72 16.96 12.04
N GLU A 121 -16.17 15.97 12.74
CA GLU A 121 -15.54 16.17 14.05
C GLU A 121 -14.21 16.91 13.98
N VAL A 122 -13.38 16.63 12.98
CA VAL A 122 -12.08 17.31 12.78
C VAL A 122 -12.26 18.75 12.26
N ALA A 123 -13.43 19.07 11.71
CA ALA A 123 -13.75 20.41 11.21
C ALA A 123 -14.28 21.37 12.30
N GLN A 124 -14.56 20.87 13.51
CA GLN A 124 -14.97 21.65 14.68
C GLN A 124 -13.74 22.15 15.46
#